data_AF-A0A291GJB5-F1
#
_entry.id   AF-A0A291GJB5-F1
#
_cell.length_a   1.000
_cell.length_b   1.000
_cell.length_c   1.000
_cell.angle_alpha   90.00
_cell.angle_beta   90.00
_cell.angle_gamma   90.00
#
_symmetry.space_group_name_H-M   'P 1'
#
loop_
_entity.id
_entity.type
_entity.pdbx_description
1 polymer ?
#
loop_
_entity_poly.entity_id
_entity_poly.type
_entity_poly.pdbx_seq_one_letter_code
_entity_poly.pdbx_strand_id
1 'polypeptide(L)'
;MTTTPASPPTGAASRTVRAHATLLPYALCLLAATAAVHLLIVLAGNRITVLTTLPLVAIAIGYAVYLLVYGRSLGRVRYGRLVAHALTYAMVNTGYLLHAYILIASGSPAIQGDGHLALDAGWFGATLGMAGFWGLGLIAHGIAALGERGFEGPRP
;
A
#
# COMPACT_ATOMS: atom_id res chain seq x y z
N MET A 1 14.30 12.78 -50.16
CA MET A 1 14.01 13.58 -48.95
C MET A 1 13.90 12.63 -47.78
N THR A 2 14.97 12.48 -47.00
CA THR A 2 15.04 11.65 -45.79
C THR A 2 14.79 12.55 -44.58
N THR A 3 13.65 12.38 -43.91
CA THR A 3 13.33 13.10 -42.67
C THR A 3 14.05 12.44 -41.50
N THR A 4 15.03 13.12 -40.92
CA THR A 4 15.68 12.73 -39.67
C THR A 4 14.64 12.65 -38.55
N PRO A 5 14.58 11.57 -37.74
CA PRO A 5 13.67 11.52 -36.60
C PRO A 5 14.10 12.55 -35.56
N ALA A 6 13.18 13.40 -35.13
CA ALA A 6 13.41 14.39 -34.09
C ALA A 6 13.81 13.68 -32.78
N SER A 7 14.96 14.06 -32.22
CA SER A 7 15.39 13.57 -30.91
C SER A 7 14.33 13.90 -29.85
N PRO A 8 14.00 12.97 -28.94
CA PRO A 8 13.01 13.23 -27.91
C PRO A 8 13.47 14.38 -27.02
N PRO A 9 12.56 15.28 -26.58
CA PRO A 9 12.94 16.43 -25.78
C PRO A 9 13.58 15.96 -24.47
N THR A 10 14.81 16.41 -24.22
CA THR A 10 15.67 16.13 -23.05
C THR A 10 14.97 16.32 -21.69
N GLY A 11 13.86 17.08 -21.65
CA GLY A 11 13.03 17.26 -20.46
C GLY A 11 12.06 16.11 -20.12
N ALA A 12 11.78 15.17 -21.02
CA ALA A 12 10.84 14.06 -20.76
C ALA A 12 11.49 12.96 -19.91
N ALA A 13 12.69 12.51 -20.30
CA ALA A 13 13.46 11.51 -19.57
C ALA A 13 13.82 11.96 -18.15
N SER A 14 14.27 13.20 -17.97
CA SER A 14 14.63 13.78 -16.66
C SER A 14 13.43 14.00 -15.71
N ARG A 15 12.20 14.06 -16.24
CA ARG A 15 10.97 14.15 -15.42
C ARG A 15 10.49 12.78 -14.96
N THR A 16 10.63 11.73 -15.77
CA THR A 16 10.29 10.34 -15.39
C THR A 16 11.22 9.81 -14.29
N VAL A 17 12.53 10.09 -14.40
CA VAL A 17 13.54 9.75 -13.37
C VAL A 17 13.17 10.33 -12.00
N ARG A 18 12.61 11.54 -11.95
CA ARG A 18 12.19 12.17 -10.68
C ARG A 18 10.95 11.55 -10.05
N ALA A 19 10.03 10.98 -10.82
CA ALA A 19 8.85 10.30 -10.26
C ALA A 19 9.24 8.97 -9.59
N HIS A 20 10.12 8.19 -10.22
CA HIS A 20 10.71 6.98 -9.63
C HIS A 20 11.49 7.29 -8.34
N ALA A 21 12.20 8.41 -8.31
CA ALA A 21 12.94 8.87 -7.13
C ALA A 21 12.05 9.10 -5.89
N THR A 22 10.73 9.21 -6.03
CA THR A 22 9.80 9.40 -4.90
C THR A 22 9.10 8.13 -4.44
N LEU A 23 9.01 7.08 -5.27
CA LEU A 23 8.30 5.84 -4.93
C LEU A 23 9.14 4.93 -4.02
N LEU A 24 10.43 4.80 -4.29
CA LEU A 24 11.31 3.95 -3.47
C LEU A 24 11.44 4.49 -2.04
N PRO A 25 11.74 5.78 -1.80
CA PRO A 25 11.75 6.33 -0.44
C PRO A 25 10.40 6.20 0.25
N TYR A 26 9.29 6.39 -0.48
CA TYR A 26 7.95 6.17 0.04
C TYR A 26 7.75 4.73 0.49
N ALA A 27 8.10 3.75 -0.35
CA ALA A 27 7.99 2.33 -0.04
C ALA A 27 8.84 1.94 1.19
N LEU A 28 10.06 2.45 1.31
CA LEU A 28 10.91 2.21 2.48
C LEU A 28 10.35 2.84 3.75
N CYS A 29 9.83 4.07 3.67
CA CYS A 29 9.17 4.74 4.79
C CYS A 29 7.92 3.98 5.24
N LEU A 30 7.09 3.53 4.29
CA LEU A 30 5.91 2.73 4.54
C LEU A 30 6.25 1.38 5.17
N LEU A 31 7.30 0.71 4.69
CA LEU A 31 7.79 -0.55 5.27
C LEU A 31 8.23 -0.35 6.71
N ALA A 32 9.03 0.68 6.99
CA ALA A 32 9.48 1.02 8.33
C ALA A 32 8.31 1.38 9.27
N ALA A 33 7.35 2.17 8.77
CA ALA A 33 6.15 2.53 9.53
C ALA A 33 5.30 1.29 9.86
N THR A 34 5.11 0.39 8.88
CA THR A 34 4.36 -0.86 9.09
C THR A 34 5.08 -1.77 10.10
N ALA A 35 6.41 -1.88 10.02
CA ALA A 35 7.19 -2.60 11.03
C ALA A 35 7.03 -2.00 12.43
N ALA A 36 7.02 -0.67 12.55
CA ALA A 36 6.79 0.02 13.81
C ALA A 36 5.38 -0.25 14.37
N VAL A 37 4.34 -0.29 13.52
CA VAL A 37 2.97 -0.68 13.91
C VAL A 37 3.00 -2.08 14.56
N HIS A 38 3.63 -3.06 13.91
CA HIS A 38 3.68 -4.41 14.45
C HIS A 38 4.51 -4.52 15.71
N LEU A 39 5.62 -3.79 15.83
CA LEU A 39 6.38 -3.70 17.07
C LEU A 39 5.51 -3.17 18.22
N LEU A 40 4.74 -2.10 17.98
CA LEU A 40 3.82 -1.55 18.99
C LEU A 40 2.72 -2.54 19.37
N ILE A 41 2.17 -3.30 18.42
CA ILE A 41 1.20 -4.36 18.71
C ILE A 41 1.83 -5.45 19.58
N VAL A 42 3.06 -5.89 19.29
CA VAL A 42 3.79 -6.86 20.13
C VAL A 42 3.97 -6.31 21.54
N LEU A 43 4.43 -5.07 21.68
CA LEU A 43 4.61 -4.41 22.99
C LEU A 43 3.29 -4.23 23.76
N ALA A 44 2.15 -4.16 23.05
CA ALA A 44 0.81 -4.13 23.62
C ALA A 44 0.21 -5.53 23.88
N GLY A 45 1.03 -6.59 23.89
CA GLY A 45 0.58 -7.96 24.16
C GLY A 45 -0.21 -8.58 23.01
N ASN A 46 0.07 -8.17 21.77
CA ASN A 46 -0.57 -8.65 20.55
C ASN A 46 -2.08 -8.38 20.46
N ARG A 47 -2.60 -7.40 21.22
CA ARG A 47 -4.02 -7.02 21.18
C ARG A 47 -4.23 -5.86 20.22
N ILE A 48 -5.24 -5.98 19.36
CA ILE A 48 -5.68 -4.88 18.51
C ILE A 48 -6.75 -4.09 19.26
N THR A 49 -6.33 -2.95 19.81
CA THR A 49 -7.13 -1.95 20.50
C THR A 49 -7.15 -0.63 19.73
N VAL A 50 -7.99 0.31 20.15
CA VAL A 50 -8.02 1.68 19.60
C VAL A 50 -6.61 2.31 19.60
N LEU A 51 -5.84 2.13 20.68
CA LEU A 51 -4.51 2.72 20.81
C LEU A 51 -3.52 2.13 19.78
N THR A 52 -3.54 0.81 19.60
CA THR A 52 -2.66 0.13 18.62
C THR A 52 -3.11 0.35 17.17
N THR A 53 -4.33 0.87 16.95
CA THR A 53 -4.84 1.27 15.64
C THR A 53 -4.39 2.68 15.24
N LEU A 54 -4.06 3.57 16.18
CA LEU A 54 -3.64 4.94 15.86
C LEU A 54 -2.42 5.01 14.93
N PRO A 55 -1.36 4.18 15.09
CA PRO A 55 -0.25 4.13 14.15
C PRO A 55 -0.67 3.79 12.71
N LEU A 56 -1.66 2.90 12.53
CA LEU A 56 -2.22 2.58 11.22
C LEU A 56 -2.97 3.78 10.63
N VAL A 57 -3.73 4.53 11.44
CA VAL A 57 -4.37 5.79 11.01
C VAL A 57 -3.31 6.81 10.56
N ALA A 58 -2.18 6.90 11.26
CA ALA A 58 -1.07 7.75 10.85
C ALA A 58 -0.48 7.33 9.48
N ILE A 59 -0.38 6.03 9.20
CA ILE A 59 0.00 5.53 7.87
C ILE A 59 -1.01 5.96 6.80
N ALA A 60 -2.32 5.83 7.08
CA ALA A 60 -3.36 6.24 6.14
C ALA A 60 -3.30 7.76 5.83
N ILE A 61 -3.09 8.59 6.85
CA ILE A 61 -2.87 10.04 6.68
C ILE A 61 -1.58 10.29 5.89
N GLY A 62 -0.49 9.61 6.22
CA GLY A 62 0.78 9.74 5.51
C GLY A 62 0.66 9.39 4.03
N TYR A 63 -0.09 8.33 3.70
CA TYR A 63 -0.43 7.97 2.32
C TYR A 63 -1.24 9.07 1.62
N ALA A 64 -2.29 9.60 2.27
CA ALA A 64 -3.09 10.69 1.72
C ALA A 64 -2.22 11.94 1.46
N VAL A 65 -1.38 12.34 2.41
CA VAL A 65 -0.43 13.44 2.26
C VAL A 65 0.55 13.17 1.10
N TYR A 66 1.09 11.96 1.01
CA TYR A 66 1.97 11.57 -0.09
C TYR A 66 1.29 11.73 -1.46
N LEU A 67 0.03 11.30 -1.58
CA LEU A 67 -0.75 11.50 -2.80
C LEU A 67 -1.06 12.97 -3.09
N LEU A 68 -1.32 13.79 -2.08
CA LEU A 68 -1.55 15.23 -2.25
C LEU A 68 -0.29 15.94 -2.77
N VAL A 69 0.87 15.62 -2.20
CA VAL A 69 2.15 16.26 -2.54
C VAL A 69 2.73 15.73 -3.85
N TYR A 70 2.76 14.41 -4.04
CA TYR A 70 3.46 13.77 -5.16
C TYR A 70 2.53 13.15 -6.20
N GLY A 71 1.22 13.05 -5.95
CA GLY A 71 0.27 12.39 -6.84
C GLY A 71 0.19 13.00 -8.24
N ARG A 72 0.41 14.32 -8.39
CA ARG A 72 0.52 14.95 -9.72
C ARG A 72 1.74 14.45 -10.50
N SER A 73 2.88 14.27 -9.82
CA SER A 73 4.10 13.72 -10.42
C SER A 73 3.92 12.25 -10.78
N LEU A 74 3.37 11.45 -9.86
CA LEU A 74 3.07 10.03 -10.07
C LEU A 74 2.10 9.81 -11.23
N GLY A 75 1.12 10.70 -11.41
CA GLY A 75 0.17 10.66 -12.53
C GLY A 75 0.81 10.88 -13.91
N ARG A 76 2.07 11.31 -13.99
CA ARG A 76 2.81 11.40 -15.26
C ARG A 76 3.47 10.08 -15.66
N VAL A 77 3.65 9.16 -14.70
CA VAL A 77 4.12 7.79 -14.96
C VAL A 77 2.90 6.89 -15.13
N ARG A 78 2.95 5.99 -16.13
CA ARG A 78 1.89 5.00 -16.33
C ARG A 78 1.73 4.17 -15.05
N TYR A 79 0.52 4.17 -14.49
CA TYR A 79 0.17 3.52 -13.21
C TYR A 79 0.88 4.02 -11.95
N GLY A 80 1.60 5.15 -11.96
CA GLY A 80 2.38 5.58 -10.78
C GLY A 80 1.54 5.71 -9.50
N ARG A 81 0.31 6.24 -9.61
CA ARG A 81 -0.64 6.31 -8.47
C ARG A 81 -1.17 4.94 -8.06
N LEU A 82 -1.45 4.07 -9.03
CA LEU A 82 -1.91 2.70 -8.77
C LEU A 82 -0.84 1.90 -8.03
N VAL A 83 0.42 2.01 -8.46
CA VAL A 83 1.57 1.37 -7.79
C VAL A 83 1.70 1.87 -6.36
N ALA A 84 1.56 3.18 -6.10
CA ALA A 84 1.58 3.71 -4.74
C ALA A 84 0.45 3.11 -3.87
N HIS A 85 -0.78 3.00 -4.40
CA HIS A 85 -1.90 2.35 -3.70
C HIS A 85 -1.60 0.86 -3.45
N ALA A 86 -1.15 0.14 -4.48
CA ALA A 86 -0.85 -1.28 -4.40
C ALA A 86 0.25 -1.58 -3.36
N LEU A 87 1.32 -0.79 -3.31
CA LEU A 87 2.36 -0.92 -2.29
C LEU A 87 1.83 -0.67 -0.88
N THR A 88 1.00 0.36 -0.72
CA THR A 88 0.33 0.68 0.57
C THR A 88 -0.54 -0.47 1.04
N TYR A 89 -1.41 -0.96 0.15
CA TYR A 89 -2.26 -2.11 0.42
C TYR A 89 -1.44 -3.35 0.76
N ALA A 90 -0.45 -3.70 -0.06
CA ALA A 90 0.34 -4.91 0.10
C ALA A 90 1.14 -4.89 1.41
N MET A 91 1.90 -3.82 1.69
CA MET A 91 2.73 -3.77 2.89
C MET A 91 1.90 -3.85 4.17
N VAL A 92 0.81 -3.08 4.26
CA VAL A 92 -0.06 -3.08 5.44
C VAL A 92 -0.73 -4.43 5.61
N ASN A 93 -1.43 -4.93 4.59
CA ASN A 93 -2.21 -6.16 4.73
C ASN A 93 -1.33 -7.40 4.87
N THR A 94 -0.22 -7.50 4.14
CA THR A 94 0.74 -8.59 4.31
C THR A 94 1.35 -8.57 5.71
N GLY A 95 1.66 -7.40 6.28
CA GLY A 95 2.13 -7.29 7.66
C GLY A 95 1.14 -7.86 8.67
N TYR A 96 -0.13 -7.44 8.60
CA TYR A 96 -1.18 -7.95 9.50
C TYR A 96 -1.47 -9.43 9.30
N LEU A 97 -1.52 -9.91 8.05
CA LEU A 97 -1.73 -11.32 7.75
C LEU A 97 -0.57 -12.19 8.24
N LEU A 98 0.68 -11.75 8.06
CA LEU A 98 1.86 -12.47 8.54
C LEU A 98 1.88 -12.51 10.08
N HIS A 99 1.59 -11.39 10.73
CA HIS A 99 1.52 -11.32 12.18
C HIS A 99 0.42 -12.24 12.73
N ALA A 100 -0.78 -12.20 12.15
CA ALA A 100 -1.87 -13.10 12.50
C ALA A 100 -1.50 -14.57 12.31
N TYR A 101 -0.86 -14.91 11.17
CA TYR A 101 -0.36 -16.26 10.92
C TYR A 101 0.60 -16.73 12.01
N ILE A 102 1.55 -15.89 12.43
CA ILE A 102 2.50 -16.22 13.52
C ILE A 102 1.75 -16.47 14.83
N LEU A 103 0.74 -15.67 15.16
CA LEU A 103 -0.05 -15.84 16.38
C LEU A 103 -0.88 -17.13 16.36
N ILE A 104 -1.46 -17.47 15.20
CA ILE A 104 -2.19 -18.73 15.01
C ILE A 104 -1.23 -19.91 15.15
N ALA A 105 -0.10 -19.88 14.44
CA ALA A 105 0.88 -20.96 14.43
C ALA A 105 1.52 -21.18 15.81
N SER A 106 1.62 -20.13 16.64
CA SER A 106 2.13 -20.20 18.02
C SER A 106 1.05 -20.49 19.08
N GLY A 107 -0.22 -20.63 18.68
CA GLY A 107 -1.31 -20.89 19.62
C GLY A 107 -1.60 -19.71 20.57
N SER A 108 -1.28 -18.49 20.15
CA SER A 108 -1.39 -17.31 21.01
C SER A 108 -2.84 -17.05 21.45
N PRO A 109 -3.10 -16.81 22.75
CA PRO A 109 -4.43 -16.42 23.23
C PRO A 109 -4.86 -15.02 22.74
N ALA A 110 -3.94 -14.26 22.14
CA ALA A 110 -4.21 -12.91 21.65
C ALA A 110 -5.10 -12.87 20.39
N ILE A 111 -5.14 -13.98 19.63
CA ILE A 111 -5.87 -14.09 18.36
C ILE A 111 -7.08 -15.03 18.43
N GLN A 112 -7.25 -15.75 19.54
CA GLN A 112 -8.35 -16.69 19.71
C GLN A 112 -9.69 -15.95 19.68
N GLY A 113 -10.64 -16.48 18.91
CA GLY A 113 -12.01 -15.99 18.90
C GLY A 113 -12.80 -16.38 20.14
N ASP A 114 -14.03 -15.90 20.22
CA ASP A 114 -14.96 -16.09 21.33
C ASP A 114 -15.99 -17.21 21.10
N GLY A 115 -15.89 -17.92 19.97
CA GLY A 115 -16.84 -18.95 19.55
C GLY A 115 -17.91 -18.45 18.57
N HIS A 116 -18.14 -17.13 18.47
CA HIS A 116 -18.93 -16.54 17.39
C HIS A 116 -18.06 -16.18 16.20
N LEU A 117 -16.86 -15.66 16.45
CA LEU A 117 -15.82 -15.46 15.45
C LEU A 117 -14.71 -16.49 15.61
N ALA A 118 -14.09 -16.88 14.49
CA ALA A 118 -12.93 -17.77 14.50
C ALA A 118 -11.66 -17.07 15.02
N LEU A 119 -11.58 -15.75 14.90
CA LEU A 119 -10.49 -14.91 15.39
C LEU A 119 -11.04 -13.86 16.35
N ASP A 120 -10.18 -13.39 17.25
CA ASP A 120 -10.42 -12.16 18.03
C ASP A 120 -10.93 -11.04 17.10
N ALA A 121 -11.96 -10.30 17.54
CA ALA A 121 -12.64 -9.33 16.69
C ALA A 121 -11.72 -8.25 16.10
N GLY A 122 -10.70 -7.82 16.86
CA GLY A 122 -9.71 -6.88 16.39
C GLY A 122 -8.83 -7.48 15.30
N TRP A 123 -8.35 -8.71 15.49
CA TRP A 123 -7.60 -9.46 14.47
C TRP A 123 -8.43 -9.80 13.24
N PHE A 124 -9.69 -10.18 13.41
CA PHE A 124 -10.63 -10.39 12.31
C PHE A 124 -10.79 -9.10 11.48
N GLY A 125 -11.02 -7.97 12.15
CA GLY A 125 -11.15 -6.67 11.50
C GLY A 125 -9.88 -6.27 10.75
N ALA A 126 -8.71 -6.43 11.36
CA ALA A 126 -7.44 -6.05 10.76
C ALA A 126 -6.99 -6.97 9.60
N THR A 127 -7.37 -8.24 9.61
CA THR A 127 -6.93 -9.19 8.57
C THR A 127 -7.94 -9.33 7.44
N LEU A 128 -9.23 -9.47 7.75
CA LEU A 128 -10.28 -9.73 6.77
C LEU A 128 -11.06 -8.47 6.42
N GLY A 129 -11.48 -7.71 7.44
CA GLY A 129 -12.24 -6.48 7.24
C GLY A 129 -11.45 -5.45 6.44
N MET A 130 -10.27 -5.08 6.93
CA MET A 130 -9.40 -4.10 6.30
C MET A 130 -8.97 -4.55 4.89
N ALA A 131 -8.47 -5.78 4.73
CA ALA A 131 -8.05 -6.29 3.43
C ALA A 131 -9.22 -6.30 2.42
N GLY A 132 -10.42 -6.71 2.86
CA GLY A 132 -11.62 -6.68 2.03
C GLY A 132 -11.99 -5.28 1.58
N PHE A 133 -12.20 -4.35 2.52
CA PHE A 133 -12.65 -2.98 2.19
C PHE A 133 -11.61 -2.20 1.40
N TRP A 134 -10.32 -2.29 1.76
CA TRP A 134 -9.26 -1.61 1.03
C TRP A 134 -8.99 -2.28 -0.32
N GLY A 135 -9.16 -3.59 -0.39
CA GLY A 135 -9.04 -4.37 -1.63
C GLY A 135 -10.05 -3.92 -2.68
N LEU A 136 -11.30 -3.61 -2.27
CA LEU A 136 -12.29 -3.00 -3.16
C LEU A 136 -11.81 -1.66 -3.73
N GLY A 137 -11.19 -0.81 -2.90
CA GLY A 137 -10.60 0.45 -3.34
C GLY A 137 -9.45 0.25 -4.34
N LEU A 138 -8.61 -0.75 -4.11
CA LEU A 138 -7.53 -1.10 -5.03
C LEU A 138 -8.06 -1.64 -6.36
N ILE A 139 -9.10 -2.48 -6.35
CA ILE A 139 -9.78 -2.99 -7.55
C ILE A 139 -10.37 -1.84 -8.35
N ALA A 140 -11.13 -0.96 -7.70
CA ALA A 140 -11.72 0.21 -8.36
C ALA A 140 -10.65 1.11 -8.99
N HIS A 141 -9.55 1.36 -8.27
CA HIS A 141 -8.42 2.12 -8.79
C HIS A 141 -7.75 1.42 -9.98
N GLY A 142 -7.61 0.09 -9.93
CA GLY A 142 -7.08 -0.72 -11.03
C GLY A 142 -7.94 -0.63 -12.29
N ILE A 143 -9.26 -0.79 -12.16
CA ILE A 143 -10.22 -0.67 -13.27
C ILE A 143 -10.17 0.74 -13.86
N ALA A 144 -10.19 1.79 -13.03
CA ALA A 144 -10.08 3.17 -13.49
C ALA A 144 -8.76 3.43 -14.24
N ALA A 145 -7.65 2.94 -13.69
CA ALA A 145 -6.33 3.11 -14.31
C ALA A 145 -6.21 2.36 -15.65
N LEU A 146 -6.84 1.19 -15.78
CA LEU A 146 -6.93 0.46 -17.05
C LEU A 146 -7.80 1.21 -18.06
N GLY A 147 -8.94 1.77 -17.64
CA GLY A 147 -9.81 2.55 -18.51
C GLY A 147 -9.15 3.83 -19.04
N GLU A 148 -8.40 4.54 -18.19
CA GLU A 148 -7.73 5.78 -18.58
C GLU A 148 -6.46 5.57 -19.41
N ARG A 149 -5.74 4.46 -19.22
CA ARG A 149 -4.37 4.28 -19.75
C ARG A 149 -4.15 3.00 -20.56
N GLY A 150 -5.18 2.18 -20.77
CA GLY A 150 -5.07 0.84 -21.38
C GLY A 150 -4.24 -0.12 -20.51
N PHE A 151 -3.73 -1.21 -21.09
CA PHE A 151 -2.79 -2.17 -20.45
C PHE A 151 -1.45 -2.25 -21.17
N GLU A 152 -1.46 -2.31 -22.50
CA GLU A 152 -0.26 -2.33 -23.36
C GLU A 152 -0.31 -1.25 -24.44
N GLY A 153 0.89 -0.89 -24.93
CA GLY A 153 1.11 -0.26 -26.24
C GLY A 153 2.32 -0.99 -26.87
N PRO A 154 2.56 -0.89 -28.19
CA PRO A 154 3.63 -1.63 -28.85
C PRO A 154 4.98 -1.40 -28.14
N ARG A 155 5.71 -2.48 -27.85
CA ARG A 155 7.11 -2.37 -27.40
C ARG A 155 7.92 -1.79 -28.57
N PRO A 156 8.69 -0.70 -28.38
CA PRO A 156 9.61 -0.22 -29.40
C PRO A 156 10.71 -1.24 -29.69
#